data_AF-A0A0B8QIC9-F1
#
_entry.id   AF-A0A0B8QIC9-F1
#
_cell.length_a   1.000
_cell.length_b   1.000
_cell.length_c   1.000
_cell.angle_alpha   90.00
_cell.angle_beta   90.00
_cell.angle_gamma   90.00
#
_symmetry.space_group_name_H-M   'P 1'
#
loop_
_entity.id
_entity.type
_entity.pdbx_description
1 polymer ?
#
loop_
_entity_poly.entity_id
_entity_poly.type
_entity_poly.pdbx_seq_one_letter_code
_entity_poly.pdbx_strand_id
1 'polypeptide(L)'
;MVFIPGYQFLIKKRTAPISGEKFSLSVNKHIDSKLLTGAGFFGLGWGLAGICPGPVVSSLGVGNGQAWLFLVAMLLGMLAANKAQKA
;
A
#
# COMPACT_ATOMS: atom_id res chain seq x y z
N MET A 1 14.81 1.46 9.04
CA MET A 1 15.25 2.24 10.24
C MET A 1 15.66 3.69 9.94
N VAL A 2 16.04 4.07 8.71
CA VAL A 2 16.53 5.42 8.38
C VAL A 2 15.46 6.53 8.49
N PHE A 3 14.18 6.22 8.32
CA PHE A 3 13.10 7.22 8.31
C PHE A 3 12.67 7.74 9.70
N ILE A 4 12.99 7.00 10.77
CA ILE A 4 12.52 7.29 12.14
C ILE A 4 13.11 8.58 12.73
N PRO A 5 14.44 8.83 12.70
CA PRO A 5 15.01 10.05 13.28
C PRO A 5 14.52 11.31 12.54
N GLY A 6 14.39 11.26 11.21
CA GLY A 6 13.84 12.36 10.43
C GLY A 6 12.38 12.68 10.79
N TYR A 7 11.54 11.66 10.97
CA TYR A 7 10.14 11.84 11.37
C TYR A 7 10.00 12.44 12.78
N GLN A 8 10.76 11.96 13.76
CA GLN A 8 10.71 12.48 15.13
C GLN A 8 11.17 13.93 15.22
N PHE A 9 12.24 14.31 14.51
CA PHE A 9 12.83 15.64 14.65
C PHE A 9 12.14 16.70 13.79
N LEU A 10 11.70 16.35 12.57
CA LEU A 10 11.12 17.30 11.62
C LEU A 10 9.59 17.28 11.58
N ILE A 11 8.94 16.12 11.76
CA ILE A 11 7.49 15.99 11.52
C ILE A 11 6.70 16.07 12.83
N LYS A 12 7.15 15.40 13.91
CA LYS A 12 6.42 15.37 15.20
C LYS A 12 6.32 16.73 15.91
N LYS A 13 7.30 17.63 15.72
CA LYS A 13 7.26 18.98 16.30
C LYS A 13 6.37 19.96 15.53
N ARG A 14 5.80 19.57 14.38
CA ARG A 14 5.01 20.46 13.52
C ARG A 14 3.55 20.39 13.91
N THR A 15 3.01 21.54 14.30
CA THR A 15 1.58 21.74 14.61
C THR A 15 0.73 22.03 13.37
N ALA A 16 1.33 22.31 12.21
CA ALA A 16 0.65 22.58 10.95
C ALA A 16 1.41 22.03 9.71
N PRO A 17 0.69 21.58 8.65
CA PRO A 17 1.30 21.13 7.39
C PRO A 17 1.97 22.28 6.61
N ILE A 18 2.93 21.94 5.74
CA ILE A 18 3.70 22.94 4.95
C ILE A 18 2.81 23.61 3.87
N SER A 19 1.76 22.93 3.40
CA SER A 19 0.86 23.43 2.35
C SER A 19 -0.62 23.34 2.74
N GLY A 20 -0.95 23.54 4.01
CA GLY A 20 -2.35 23.62 4.46
C GLY A 20 -2.48 24.12 5.90
N GLU A 21 -3.66 24.62 6.27
CA GLU A 21 -3.92 25.17 7.62
C GLU A 21 -4.15 24.08 8.68
N LYS A 22 -4.64 22.90 8.26
CA LYS A 22 -4.95 21.77 9.16
C LYS A 22 -4.58 20.45 8.49
N PHE A 23 -4.23 19.45 9.30
CA PHE A 23 -4.07 18.08 8.81
C PHE A 23 -5.44 17.53 8.39
N SER A 24 -5.63 17.31 7.10
CA SER A 24 -6.81 16.64 6.53
C SER A 24 -6.75 15.14 6.82
N LEU A 25 -6.99 14.77 8.08
CA LEU A 25 -7.15 13.36 8.46
C LEU A 25 -8.53 12.88 7.99
N SER A 26 -8.57 11.68 7.40
CA SER A 26 -9.84 11.06 7.00
C SER A 26 -10.73 10.86 8.23
N VAL A 27 -11.88 11.54 8.27
CA VAL A 27 -12.91 11.38 9.31
C VAL A 27 -13.71 10.08 9.11
N ASN A 28 -13.67 9.52 7.89
CA ASN A 28 -14.34 8.27 7.57
C ASN A 28 -13.57 7.06 8.11
N LYS A 29 -14.08 6.51 9.22
CA LYS A 29 -13.64 5.25 9.84
C LYS A 29 -14.53 4.06 9.49
N HIS A 30 -15.38 4.19 8.48
CA HIS A 30 -16.27 3.11 8.10
C HIS A 30 -15.45 1.96 7.50
N ILE A 31 -15.39 0.84 8.23
CA ILE A 31 -14.73 -0.37 7.77
C ILE A 31 -15.78 -1.18 7.01
N ASP A 32 -15.72 -1.12 5.69
CA ASP A 32 -16.60 -1.91 4.83
C ASP A 32 -16.16 -3.38 4.78
N SER A 33 -17.11 -4.32 4.71
CA SER A 33 -16.79 -5.74 4.54
C SER A 33 -16.00 -6.02 3.25
N LYS A 34 -16.17 -5.19 2.21
CA LYS A 34 -15.33 -5.21 0.99
C LYS A 34 -13.87 -4.89 1.29
N LEU A 35 -13.61 -3.95 2.19
CA LEU A 35 -12.25 -3.59 2.60
C LEU A 35 -11.61 -4.70 3.42
N LEU A 36 -12.35 -5.29 4.36
CA LEU A 36 -11.83 -6.36 5.21
C LEU A 36 -11.49 -7.62 4.42
N THR A 37 -12.39 -8.03 3.51
CA THR A 37 -12.17 -9.18 2.63
C THR A 37 -11.02 -8.92 1.65
N GLY A 38 -11.00 -7.76 1.00
CA GLY A 38 -9.91 -7.37 0.11
C GLY A 38 -8.55 -7.33 0.80
N ALA A 39 -8.47 -6.71 1.98
CA ALA A 39 -7.24 -6.66 2.78
C ALA A 39 -6.78 -8.06 3.22
N GLY A 40 -7.72 -8.94 3.58
CA GLY A 40 -7.43 -10.34 3.92
C GLY A 40 -6.83 -11.11 2.76
N PHE A 41 -7.49 -11.14 1.59
CA PHE A 41 -6.99 -11.83 0.40
C PHE A 41 -5.65 -11.27 -0.08
N PHE A 42 -5.49 -9.95 -0.01
CA PHE A 42 -4.25 -9.29 -0.41
C PHE A 42 -3.09 -9.62 0.53
N GLY A 43 -3.34 -9.60 1.84
CA GLY A 43 -2.35 -10.00 2.86
C GLY A 43 -1.97 -11.48 2.74
N LEU A 44 -2.94 -12.37 2.49
CA LEU A 44 -2.69 -13.79 2.24
C LEU A 44 -1.83 -14.00 0.99
N GLY A 45 -2.11 -13.28 -0.10
CA GLY A 45 -1.32 -13.34 -1.32
C GLY A 45 0.15 -12.96 -1.10
N TRP A 46 0.41 -11.93 -0.29
CA TRP A 46 1.79 -11.53 0.05
C TRP A 46 2.47 -12.48 1.01
N GLY A 47 1.74 -12.99 2.01
CA GLY A 47 2.27 -13.99 2.94
C GLY A 47 2.69 -15.28 2.23
N LEU A 48 1.90 -15.72 1.25
CA LEU A 48 2.21 -16.89 0.43
C LEU A 48 3.35 -16.64 -0.57
N ALA A 49 3.39 -15.45 -1.18
CA ALA A 49 4.45 -15.10 -2.13
C ALA A 49 5.80 -14.82 -1.46
N GLY A 50 5.81 -14.54 -0.14
CA GLY A 50 7.03 -14.18 0.59
C GLY A 50 7.63 -12.83 0.17
N ILE A 51 6.87 -12.03 -0.61
CA ILE A 51 7.33 -10.80 -1.23
C ILE A 51 6.39 -9.66 -0.80
N CYS A 52 6.96 -8.62 -0.20
CA CYS A 52 6.27 -7.36 0.07
C CYS A 52 6.22 -6.54 -1.24
N PRO A 53 5.15 -5.77 -1.53
CA PRO A 53 5.05 -5.00 -2.77
C PRO A 53 6.08 -3.87 -2.84
N GLY A 54 6.56 -3.41 -1.69
CA GLY A 54 7.56 -2.35 -1.58
C GLY A 54 8.85 -2.76 -2.31
N PRO A 55 9.44 -3.92 -1.97
CA PRO A 55 10.56 -4.46 -2.72
C PRO A 55 10.20 -4.99 -4.11
N VAL A 56 8.94 -5.21 -4.51
CA VAL A 56 8.61 -5.55 -5.91
C VAL A 56 9.03 -4.41 -6.83
N VAL A 57 8.65 -3.17 -6.49
CA VAL A 57 9.00 -1.98 -7.30
C VAL A 57 10.52 -1.80 -7.35
N SER A 58 11.21 -2.08 -6.26
CA SER A 58 12.68 -2.04 -6.19
C SER A 58 13.35 -3.17 -6.97
N SER A 59 12.80 -4.39 -6.89
CA SER A 59 13.34 -5.62 -7.51
C SER A 59 13.08 -5.70 -9.00
N LEU A 60 12.06 -4.98 -9.50
CA LEU A 60 11.88 -4.74 -10.95
C LEU A 60 13.11 -4.04 -11.54
N GLY A 61 13.75 -3.13 -10.79
CA GLY A 61 15.00 -2.49 -11.21
C GLY A 61 16.23 -3.42 -11.17
N VAL A 62 16.16 -4.52 -10.41
CA VAL A 62 17.24 -5.52 -10.30
C VAL A 62 17.08 -6.66 -11.34
N GLY A 63 15.99 -6.66 -12.12
CA GLY A 63 15.79 -7.63 -13.21
C GLY A 63 15.31 -9.01 -12.77
N ASN A 64 14.68 -9.14 -11.58
CA ASN A 64 14.19 -10.43 -11.11
C ASN A 64 12.88 -10.82 -11.82
N GLY A 65 12.91 -11.90 -12.62
CA GLY A 65 11.75 -12.40 -13.36
C GLY A 65 10.56 -12.82 -12.49
N GLN A 66 10.80 -13.25 -11.24
CA GLN A 66 9.71 -13.57 -10.29
C GLN A 66 8.93 -12.32 -9.85
N ALA A 67 9.59 -11.16 -9.76
CA ALA A 67 8.92 -9.90 -9.45
C ALA A 67 7.96 -9.48 -10.57
N TRP A 68 8.32 -9.76 -11.83
CA TRP A 68 7.47 -9.52 -13.00
C TRP A 68 6.21 -10.40 -12.98
N LEU A 69 6.34 -11.69 -12.72
CA LEU A 69 5.19 -12.61 -12.60
C LEU A 69 4.24 -12.17 -11.48
N PHE A 70 4.78 -11.80 -10.33
CA PHE A 70 4.00 -11.30 -9.20
C PHE A 70 3.28 -9.99 -9.53
N LEU A 71 3.96 -9.06 -10.19
CA LEU A 71 3.38 -7.77 -10.61
C LEU A 71 2.21 -7.99 -11.58
N VAL A 72 2.39 -8.84 -12.60
CA VAL A 72 1.33 -9.14 -13.59
C VAL A 72 0.13 -9.80 -12.91
N ALA A 73 0.35 -10.79 -12.05
CA ALA A 73 -0.72 -11.42 -11.28
C ALA A 73 -1.46 -10.43 -10.36
N MET A 74 -0.74 -9.52 -9.71
CA MET A 74 -1.32 -8.45 -8.87
C MET A 74 -2.17 -7.49 -9.70
N LEU A 75 -1.69 -7.06 -10.87
CA LEU A 75 -2.43 -6.17 -11.77
C LEU A 75 -3.72 -6.84 -12.27
N LEU A 76 -3.64 -8.11 -12.67
CA LEU A 76 -4.82 -8.89 -13.08
C LEU A 76 -5.84 -8.99 -11.94
N GLY A 77 -5.39 -9.27 -10.71
CA GLY A 77 -6.24 -9.29 -9.52
C GLY A 77 -6.90 -7.95 -9.23
N MET A 78 -6.16 -6.84 -9.34
CA MET A 78 -6.68 -5.48 -9.14
C MET A 78 -7.69 -5.08 -10.22
N LEU A 79 -7.49 -5.48 -11.47
CA LEU A 79 -8.42 -5.22 -12.57
C LEU A 79 -9.71 -6.02 -12.39
N ALA A 80 -9.60 -7.31 -12.02
CA ALA A 80 -10.75 -8.16 -11.73
C ALA A 80 -11.55 -7.61 -10.53
N ALA A 81 -10.86 -7.24 -9.45
CA ALA A 81 -11.48 -6.65 -8.25
C ALA A 81 -12.15 -5.31 -8.56
N ASN A 82 -11.50 -4.42 -9.32
CA ASN A 82 -12.11 -3.16 -9.75
C ASN A 82 -13.39 -3.41 -10.56
N LYS A 83 -13.37 -4.37 -11.48
CA LYS A 83 -14.54 -4.71 -12.29
C LYS A 83 -15.67 -5.29 -11.44
N ALA A 84 -15.35 -6.13 -10.45
CA ALA A 84 -16.31 -6.69 -9.50
C ALA A 84 -16.84 -5.69 -8.48
N GLN A 85 -16.08 -4.64 -8.15
CA GLN A 85 -16.54 -3.56 -7.27
C GLN A 85 -17.40 -2.52 -7.99
N LYS A 86 -17.29 -2.44 -9.32
CA LYS A 86 -18.00 -1.47 -10.17
C LYS A 86 -19.29 -2.02 -10.80
N ALA A 87 -19.54 -3.32 -10.69
CA ALA A 87 -20.79 -4.00 -11.03
C ALA A 87 -21.70 -4.10 -9.79
#